data_AF-A0A4S3JL43-F1
#
_entry.id   AF-A0A4S3JL43-F1
#
_cell.length_a   1.000
_cell.length_b   1.000
_cell.length_c   1.000
_cell.angle_alpha   90.00
_cell.angle_beta   90.00
_cell.angle_gamma   90.00
#
_symmetry.space_group_name_H-M   'P 1'
#
loop_
_entity.id
_entity.type
_entity.pdbx_description
1 polymer ?
#
loop_
_entity_poly.entity_id
_entity_poly.type
_entity_poly.pdbx_seq_one_letter_code
_entity_poly.pdbx_strand_id
1 'polypeptide(L)'
;MDTLEVELPRRILNRFYPFPNAVLHPHLTAWNLGLALHLACLQDDGERVTQLQLMGASRHALNESGVTVLEVAERMNRVNIIKRLMADVNIAVVGILEMLYAIRRGQATVVRALMEMGVKQQLQDEVLFRGVFVMACTISNVFVVQALLKHGPPLSVAPFEELLVLVARHTNHHEIAEFIHEVSDDERRRTARDTESYSFLGNMFSEENFNRLFDEFIQMPNIPNTHTAEGKQKGGGKDAEA
;
A
#
# COMPACT_ATOMS: atom_id res chain seq x y z
N MET A 1 -6.32 51.18 5.08
CA MET A 1 -5.07 50.51 5.51
C MET A 1 -5.42 49.58 6.65
N ASP A 2 -6.30 48.60 6.46
CA ASP A 2 -6.28 47.46 5.53
C ASP A 2 -5.52 46.28 6.13
N THR A 3 -6.28 45.41 6.78
CA THR A 3 -6.15 43.96 6.62
C THR A 3 -7.54 43.38 6.75
N LEU A 4 -8.20 43.17 5.61
CA LEU A 4 -9.44 42.42 5.48
C LEU A 4 -9.19 40.96 5.92
N GLU A 5 -9.52 40.64 7.16
CA GLU A 5 -9.76 39.27 7.59
C GLU A 5 -11.00 38.75 6.85
N VAL A 6 -10.77 37.86 5.89
CA VAL A 6 -11.83 37.19 5.14
C VAL A 6 -12.40 36.05 6.01
N GLU A 7 -13.12 36.41 7.07
CA GLU A 7 -14.05 35.50 7.74
C GLU A 7 -15.34 35.43 6.91
N LEU A 8 -15.51 34.37 6.11
CA LEU A 8 -16.81 34.13 5.49
C LEU A 8 -17.81 33.68 6.57
N PRO A 9 -18.93 34.40 6.77
CA PRO A 9 -19.87 34.12 7.84
C PRO A 9 -20.49 32.73 7.68
N ARG A 10 -20.63 32.00 8.80
CA ARG A 10 -21.16 30.61 8.94
C ARG A 10 -22.40 30.28 8.09
N ARG A 11 -23.22 31.29 7.73
CA ARG A 11 -24.37 31.14 6.81
C ARG A 11 -23.97 30.70 5.39
N ILE A 12 -22.78 31.09 4.91
CA ILE A 12 -22.28 30.75 3.58
C ILE A 12 -21.75 29.30 3.57
N LEU A 13 -20.98 28.92 4.60
CA LEU A 13 -20.49 27.55 4.78
C LEU A 13 -21.64 26.51 4.87
N ASN A 14 -22.71 26.83 5.59
CA ASN A 14 -23.91 25.97 5.67
C ASN A 14 -24.66 25.81 4.33
N ARG A 15 -24.40 26.68 3.34
CA ARG A 15 -25.04 26.62 2.02
C ARG A 15 -24.27 25.71 1.04
N PHE A 16 -22.96 25.58 1.22
CA PHE A 16 -22.11 24.70 0.41
C PHE A 16 -22.01 23.28 0.96
N TYR A 17 -22.18 23.10 2.28
CA TYR A 17 -22.16 21.79 2.94
C TYR A 17 -23.30 21.70 3.96
N PRO A 18 -24.45 21.10 3.62
CA PRO A 18 -25.54 20.90 4.57
C PRO A 18 -25.10 19.86 5.61
N PHE A 19 -24.81 20.32 6.82
CA PHE A 19 -24.50 19.44 7.94
C PHE A 19 -25.77 18.66 8.35
N PRO A 20 -25.69 17.33 8.52
CA PRO A 20 -26.80 16.56 9.08
C PRO A 20 -27.03 17.01 10.53
N ASN A 21 -28.29 17.23 10.88
CA ASN A 21 -28.73 17.66 12.21
C ASN A 21 -28.48 16.55 13.25
N ALA A 22 -27.25 16.47 13.79
CA ALA A 22 -26.96 15.67 14.97
C ALA A 22 -27.23 16.50 16.25
N VAL A 23 -27.83 15.86 17.26
CA VAL A 23 -28.19 16.47 18.54
C VAL A 23 -26.92 16.88 19.29
N LEU A 24 -26.57 18.17 19.22
CA LEU A 24 -25.44 18.74 19.96
C LEU A 24 -25.71 18.65 21.48
N HIS A 25 -24.78 18.04 22.22
CA HIS A 25 -24.84 18.02 23.69
C HIS A 25 -24.77 19.47 24.22
N PRO A 26 -25.58 19.88 25.21
CA PRO A 26 -25.76 21.30 25.58
C PRO A 26 -24.50 22.07 26.02
N HIS A 27 -23.40 21.37 26.33
CA HIS A 27 -22.15 21.95 26.80
C HIS A 27 -20.98 21.86 25.79
N LEU A 28 -21.15 21.20 24.64
CA LEU A 28 -20.13 21.18 23.58
C LEU A 28 -20.65 21.94 22.36
N THR A 29 -20.13 23.14 22.13
CA THR A 29 -20.33 23.83 20.85
C THR A 29 -19.63 23.03 19.74
N ALA A 30 -20.13 23.11 18.50
CA ALA A 30 -19.52 22.39 17.36
C ALA A 30 -18.02 22.69 17.17
N TRP A 31 -17.56 23.88 17.60
CA TRP A 31 -16.15 24.26 17.56
C TRP A 31 -15.32 23.50 18.61
N ASN A 32 -15.88 23.27 19.80
CA ASN A 32 -15.22 22.48 20.86
C ASN A 32 -15.02 21.01 20.42
N LEU A 33 -15.99 20.44 19.69
CA LEU A 33 -15.87 19.10 19.11
C LEU A 33 -14.78 19.04 18.02
N GLY A 34 -14.72 20.05 17.15
CA GLY A 34 -13.68 20.14 16.12
C GLY A 34 -12.27 20.22 16.70
N LEU A 35 -12.06 21.05 17.72
CA LEU A 35 -10.77 21.15 18.41
C LEU A 35 -10.41 19.86 19.14
N ALA A 36 -11.37 19.25 19.86
CA ALA A 36 -11.15 17.97 20.53
C ALA A 36 -10.77 16.86 19.52
N LEU A 37 -11.35 16.87 18.33
CA LEU A 37 -11.06 15.92 17.27
C LEU A 37 -9.63 16.12 16.71
N HIS A 38 -9.17 17.36 16.56
CA HIS A 38 -7.77 17.65 16.20
C HIS A 38 -6.78 17.12 17.25
N LEU A 39 -7.06 17.34 18.53
CA LEU A 39 -6.20 16.86 19.62
C LEU A 39 -6.14 15.33 19.66
N ALA A 40 -7.27 14.65 19.46
CA ALA A 40 -7.31 13.20 19.39
C ALA A 40 -6.47 12.65 18.21
N CYS A 41 -6.50 13.32 17.06
CA CYS A 41 -5.66 12.94 15.90
C CYS A 41 -4.17 13.16 16.16
N LEU A 42 -3.80 14.23 16.87
CA LEU A 42 -2.41 14.49 17.28
C LEU A 42 -1.90 13.43 18.27
N GLN A 43 -2.78 12.95 19.14
CA GLN A 43 -2.47 11.93 20.15
C GLN A 43 -2.53 10.49 19.61
N ASP A 44 -2.89 10.30 18.34
CA ASP A 44 -3.14 8.99 17.72
C ASP A 44 -4.21 8.15 18.46
N ASP A 45 -5.16 8.83 19.10
CA ASP A 45 -6.24 8.21 19.87
C ASP A 45 -7.46 7.93 18.97
N GLY A 46 -7.43 6.75 18.34
CA GLY A 46 -8.48 6.31 17.43
C GLY A 46 -9.83 6.07 18.10
N GLU A 47 -9.86 5.67 19.37
CA GLU A 47 -11.13 5.45 20.09
C GLU A 47 -11.84 6.77 20.32
N ARG A 48 -11.09 7.78 20.78
CA ARG A 48 -11.61 9.13 21.00
C ARG A 48 -12.04 9.79 19.70
N VAL A 49 -11.33 9.58 18.58
CA VAL A 49 -11.77 10.02 17.25
C VAL A 49 -13.15 9.44 16.90
N THR A 50 -13.33 8.14 17.12
CA THR A 50 -14.60 7.46 16.82
C THR A 50 -15.75 7.99 17.70
N GLN A 51 -15.50 8.16 19.00
CA GLN A 51 -16.47 8.73 19.93
C GLN A 51 -16.87 10.16 19.54
N LEU A 52 -15.91 11.01 19.18
CA LEU A 52 -16.17 12.39 18.79
C LEU A 52 -16.97 12.47 17.48
N GLN A 53 -16.71 11.58 16.51
CA GLN A 53 -17.53 11.49 15.29
C GLN A 53 -18.97 11.06 15.60
N LEU A 54 -19.18 10.11 16.53
CA LEU A 54 -20.51 9.73 16.99
C LEU A 54 -21.25 10.89 17.68
N MET A 55 -20.52 11.80 18.34
CA MET A 55 -21.06 13.03 18.92
C MET A 55 -21.32 14.14 17.88
N GLY A 56 -21.08 13.88 16.59
CA GLY A 56 -21.32 14.83 15.50
C GLY A 56 -20.12 15.70 15.12
N ALA A 57 -18.90 15.37 15.57
CA ALA A 57 -17.70 16.07 15.10
C ALA A 57 -17.49 15.81 13.59
N SER A 58 -17.40 16.88 12.80
CA SER A 58 -17.14 16.78 11.37
C SER A 58 -15.66 16.47 11.09
N ARG A 59 -15.40 15.52 10.20
CA ARG A 59 -14.04 15.26 9.66
C ARG A 59 -13.45 16.45 8.90
N HIS A 60 -14.29 17.40 8.48
CA HIS A 60 -13.90 18.64 7.81
C HIS A 60 -13.78 19.82 8.78
N ALA A 61 -13.79 19.56 10.10
CA ALA A 61 -13.55 20.60 11.09
C ALA A 61 -12.19 21.28 10.84
N LEU A 62 -12.17 22.60 11.00
CA LEU A 62 -10.97 23.43 10.83
C LEU A 62 -10.44 23.84 12.20
N ASN A 63 -9.12 23.87 12.34
CA ASN A 63 -8.45 24.50 13.48
C ASN A 63 -8.31 26.02 13.28
N GLU A 64 -7.70 26.71 14.25
CA GLU A 64 -7.48 28.17 14.19
C GLU A 64 -6.63 28.62 12.99
N SER A 65 -5.78 27.73 12.46
CA SER A 65 -4.97 28.01 11.26
C SER A 65 -5.65 27.61 9.95
N GLY A 66 -6.94 27.23 9.97
CA GLY A 66 -7.70 26.85 8.78
C GLY A 66 -7.34 25.48 8.20
N VAL A 67 -6.63 24.64 8.96
CA VAL A 67 -6.24 23.29 8.57
C VAL A 67 -7.31 22.29 8.99
N THR A 68 -7.60 21.32 8.12
CA THR A 68 -8.57 20.26 8.41
C THR A 68 -7.99 19.16 9.30
N VAL A 69 -8.87 18.46 10.03
CA VAL A 69 -8.50 17.28 10.83
C VAL A 69 -7.79 16.22 9.97
N LEU A 70 -8.28 16.00 8.75
CA LEU A 70 -7.70 15.05 7.81
C LEU A 70 -6.26 15.43 7.41
N GLU A 71 -5.99 16.72 7.17
CA GLU A 71 -4.64 17.23 6.88
C GLU A 71 -3.70 17.13 8.09
N VAL A 72 -4.20 17.24 9.32
CA VAL A 72 -3.39 16.95 10.51
C VAL A 72 -3.01 15.47 10.55
N ALA A 73 -3.98 14.57 10.35
CA ALA A 73 -3.71 13.14 10.34
C ALA A 73 -2.76 12.72 9.19
N GLU A 74 -2.86 13.37 8.04
CA GLU A 74 -1.98 13.18 6.88
C GLU A 74 -0.54 13.58 7.18
N ARG A 75 -0.33 14.80 7.72
CA ARG A 75 1.01 15.29 8.11
C ARG A 75 1.66 14.44 9.18
N MET A 76 0.86 13.84 10.06
CA MET A 76 1.31 12.94 11.11
C MET A 76 1.45 11.48 10.64
N ASN A 77 1.16 11.19 9.36
CA ASN A 77 1.21 9.86 8.75
C ASN A 77 0.37 8.80 9.51
N ARG A 78 -0.80 9.19 10.03
CA ARG A 78 -1.68 8.34 10.86
C ARG A 78 -2.75 7.65 10.02
N VAL A 79 -2.36 6.59 9.31
CA VAL A 79 -3.27 5.83 8.42
C VAL A 79 -4.52 5.33 9.15
N ASN A 80 -4.38 4.80 10.37
CA ASN A 80 -5.51 4.28 11.14
C ASN A 80 -6.51 5.38 11.55
N ILE A 81 -6.01 6.56 11.89
CA ILE A 81 -6.84 7.71 12.21
C ILE A 81 -7.59 8.18 10.97
N ILE A 82 -6.92 8.28 9.81
CA ILE A 82 -7.56 8.63 8.54
C ILE A 82 -8.69 7.66 8.22
N LYS A 83 -8.48 6.34 8.35
CA LYS A 83 -9.54 5.34 8.14
C LYS A 83 -10.75 5.56 9.04
N ARG A 84 -10.53 5.91 10.31
CA ARG A 84 -11.63 6.24 11.24
C ARG A 84 -12.33 7.53 10.85
N LEU A 85 -11.57 8.56 10.49
CA LEU A 85 -12.11 9.83 9.99
C LEU A 85 -12.96 9.67 8.72
N MET A 86 -12.67 8.65 7.91
CA MET A 86 -13.37 8.33 6.67
C MET A 86 -14.37 7.18 6.83
N ALA A 87 -14.70 6.76 8.05
CA ALA A 87 -15.62 5.64 8.30
C ALA A 87 -17.05 5.88 7.77
N ASP A 88 -17.42 7.14 7.58
CA ASP A 88 -18.69 7.57 6.99
C ASP A 88 -18.69 7.55 5.44
N VAL A 89 -17.52 7.41 4.79
CA VAL A 89 -17.43 7.32 3.33
C VAL A 89 -17.90 5.95 2.87
N ASN A 90 -18.89 5.94 1.97
CA ASN A 90 -19.21 4.74 1.21
C ASN A 90 -18.17 4.52 0.10
N ILE A 91 -17.11 3.77 0.43
CA ILE A 91 -16.00 3.45 -0.48
C ILE A 91 -16.48 2.76 -1.75
N ALA A 92 -17.48 1.88 -1.68
CA ALA A 92 -17.99 1.16 -2.84
C ALA A 92 -18.59 2.09 -3.92
N VAL A 93 -19.08 3.27 -3.54
CA VAL A 93 -19.71 4.23 -4.45
C VAL A 93 -18.78 5.39 -4.80
N VAL A 94 -18.11 5.96 -3.79
CA VAL A 94 -17.34 7.22 -3.93
C VAL A 94 -15.83 6.99 -3.85
N GLY A 95 -15.36 5.76 -3.62
CA GLY A 95 -13.96 5.44 -3.36
C GLY A 95 -12.98 5.94 -4.44
N ILE A 96 -13.30 5.74 -5.72
CA ILE A 96 -12.47 6.23 -6.83
C ILE A 96 -12.44 7.77 -6.85
N LEU A 97 -13.58 8.43 -6.67
CA LEU A 97 -13.65 9.89 -6.67
C LEU A 97 -12.81 10.48 -5.52
N GLU A 98 -12.93 9.90 -4.33
CA GLU A 98 -12.16 10.31 -3.16
C GLU A 98 -10.65 10.08 -3.36
N MET A 99 -10.28 8.98 -4.03
CA MET A 99 -8.90 8.72 -4.43
C MET A 99 -8.36 9.81 -5.35
N LEU A 100 -9.12 10.23 -6.37
CA LEU A 100 -8.72 11.30 -7.27
C LEU A 100 -8.57 12.65 -6.54
N TYR A 101 -9.44 12.94 -5.58
CA TYR A 101 -9.28 14.13 -4.74
C TYR A 101 -8.02 14.08 -3.87
N ALA A 102 -7.70 12.94 -3.28
CA ALA A 102 -6.49 12.75 -2.50
C ALA A 102 -5.22 12.90 -3.37
N ILE A 103 -5.22 12.35 -4.59
CA ILE A 103 -4.13 12.50 -5.57
C ILE A 103 -3.94 13.99 -5.93
N ARG A 104 -5.02 14.70 -6.25
CA ARG A 104 -4.95 16.14 -6.59
C ARG A 104 -4.46 17.01 -5.44
N ARG A 105 -4.69 16.59 -4.19
CA ARG A 105 -4.20 17.27 -2.98
C ARG A 105 -2.80 16.82 -2.55
N GLY A 106 -2.21 15.83 -3.22
CA GLY A 106 -0.90 15.27 -2.86
C GLY A 106 -0.89 14.44 -1.57
N GLN A 107 -2.04 13.94 -1.12
CA GLN A 107 -2.21 13.29 0.19
C GLN A 107 -1.90 11.79 0.13
N ALA A 108 -0.61 11.43 0.14
CA ALA A 108 -0.15 10.05 0.00
C ALA A 108 -0.67 9.11 1.10
N THR A 109 -0.77 9.60 2.34
CA THR A 109 -1.28 8.81 3.47
C THR A 109 -2.78 8.50 3.31
N VAL A 110 -3.55 9.43 2.74
CA VAL A 110 -4.99 9.23 2.45
C VAL A 110 -5.16 8.24 1.29
N VAL A 111 -4.36 8.36 0.23
CA VAL A 111 -4.31 7.40 -0.89
C VAL A 111 -4.07 5.98 -0.35
N ARG A 112 -3.08 5.81 0.52
CA ARG A 112 -2.83 4.53 1.19
C ARG A 112 -4.02 4.04 2.00
N ALA A 113 -4.62 4.89 2.83
CA ALA A 113 -5.78 4.53 3.64
C ALA A 113 -6.95 4.05 2.76
N LEU A 114 -7.25 4.78 1.69
CA LEU A 114 -8.30 4.44 0.72
C LEU A 114 -8.04 3.10 0.02
N MET A 115 -6.79 2.82 -0.38
CA MET A 115 -6.42 1.50 -0.94
C MET A 115 -6.71 0.38 0.07
N GLU A 116 -6.33 0.58 1.33
CA GLU A 116 -6.55 -0.39 2.41
C GLU A 116 -8.03 -0.51 2.83
N MET A 117 -8.87 0.48 2.52
CA MET A 117 -10.31 0.50 2.83
C MET A 117 -11.21 -0.15 1.77
N GLY A 118 -10.68 -0.46 0.58
CA GLY A 118 -11.48 -1.14 -0.46
C GLY A 118 -11.37 -0.56 -1.87
N VAL A 119 -10.69 0.59 -2.05
CA VAL A 119 -10.58 1.21 -3.39
C VAL A 119 -9.72 0.35 -4.32
N LYS A 120 -8.77 -0.41 -3.78
CA LYS A 120 -7.92 -1.31 -4.55
C LYS A 120 -8.73 -2.32 -5.38
N GLN A 121 -9.83 -2.83 -4.83
CA GLN A 121 -10.71 -3.78 -5.52
C GLN A 121 -11.44 -3.12 -6.69
N GLN A 122 -11.75 -1.83 -6.59
CA GLN A 122 -12.39 -1.07 -7.67
C GLN A 122 -11.42 -0.72 -8.81
N LEU A 123 -10.12 -0.68 -8.51
CA LEU A 123 -9.05 -0.36 -9.46
C LEU A 123 -8.40 -1.62 -10.05
N GLN A 124 -9.05 -2.79 -9.98
CA GLN A 124 -8.49 -4.02 -10.56
C GLN A 124 -8.37 -3.97 -12.09
N ASP A 125 -9.17 -3.14 -12.76
CA ASP A 125 -8.99 -2.87 -14.18
C ASP A 125 -7.68 -2.11 -14.41
N GLU A 126 -6.75 -2.77 -15.11
CA GLU A 126 -5.44 -2.24 -15.43
C GLU A 126 -5.52 -0.92 -16.18
N VAL A 127 -6.47 -0.77 -17.12
CA VAL A 127 -6.61 0.45 -17.93
C VAL A 127 -7.04 1.62 -17.06
N LEU A 128 -8.03 1.39 -16.18
CA LEU A 128 -8.50 2.39 -15.23
C LEU A 128 -7.38 2.79 -14.26
N PHE A 129 -6.72 1.82 -13.62
CA PHE A 129 -5.67 2.10 -12.65
C PHE A 129 -4.50 2.85 -13.28
N ARG A 130 -4.15 2.50 -14.51
CA ARG A 130 -3.09 3.17 -15.26
C ARG A 130 -3.45 4.60 -15.62
N GLY A 131 -4.71 4.88 -15.93
CA GLY A 131 -5.21 6.25 -16.08
C GLY A 131 -5.07 7.07 -14.78
N VAL A 132 -5.41 6.48 -13.63
CA VAL A 132 -5.21 7.09 -12.30
C VAL A 132 -3.72 7.33 -12.03
N PHE A 133 -2.86 6.38 -12.42
CA PHE A 133 -1.42 6.48 -12.26
C PHE A 133 -0.81 7.61 -13.09
N VAL A 134 -1.17 7.70 -14.37
CA VAL A 134 -0.78 8.82 -15.25
C VAL A 134 -1.24 10.15 -14.66
N MET A 135 -2.46 10.22 -14.13
CA MET A 135 -2.96 11.41 -13.46
C MET A 135 -2.08 11.78 -12.26
N ALA A 136 -1.71 10.83 -11.41
CA ALA A 136 -0.79 11.10 -10.30
C ALA A 136 0.56 11.67 -10.76
N CYS A 137 1.11 11.15 -11.87
CA CYS A 137 2.33 11.69 -12.46
C CYS A 137 2.19 13.11 -13.03
N THR A 138 0.97 13.50 -13.44
CA THR A 138 0.71 14.84 -14.02
C THR A 138 0.50 15.94 -12.99
N ILE A 139 -0.15 15.64 -11.86
CA ILE A 139 -0.68 16.68 -10.95
C ILE A 139 -0.20 16.55 -9.50
N SER A 140 0.45 15.45 -9.15
CA SER A 140 0.71 15.09 -7.76
C SER A 140 2.20 15.12 -7.42
N ASN A 141 2.56 14.49 -6.31
CA ASN A 141 3.94 14.37 -5.83
C ASN A 141 4.46 12.93 -5.90
N VAL A 142 5.76 12.76 -5.72
CA VAL A 142 6.43 11.45 -5.74
C VAL A 142 5.85 10.51 -4.69
N PHE A 143 5.48 11.03 -3.51
CA PHE A 143 4.93 10.22 -2.41
C PHE A 143 3.61 9.55 -2.79
N VAL A 144 2.73 10.23 -3.52
CA VAL A 144 1.48 9.65 -4.02
C VAL A 144 1.77 8.57 -5.05
N VAL A 145 2.67 8.83 -6.01
CA VAL A 145 3.07 7.83 -7.03
C VAL A 145 3.64 6.58 -6.36
N GLN A 146 4.50 6.75 -5.35
CA GLN A 146 5.06 5.66 -4.56
C GLN A 146 3.97 4.90 -3.78
N ALA A 147 3.01 5.61 -3.18
CA ALA A 147 1.90 4.98 -2.48
C ALA A 147 1.01 4.15 -3.42
N LEU A 148 0.76 4.64 -4.64
CA LEU A 148 0.02 3.91 -5.67
C LEU A 148 0.75 2.63 -6.10
N LEU A 149 2.07 2.69 -6.35
CA LEU A 149 2.85 1.48 -6.70
C LEU A 149 2.90 0.46 -5.56
N LYS A 150 3.04 0.93 -4.32
CA LYS A 150 3.24 0.05 -3.15
C LYS A 150 1.94 -0.61 -2.67
N HIS A 151 0.84 0.14 -2.68
CA HIS A 151 -0.42 -0.31 -2.10
C HIS A 151 -1.49 -0.63 -3.14
N GLY A 152 -1.34 -0.13 -4.37
CA GLY A 152 -2.29 -0.34 -5.46
C GLY A 152 -2.25 -1.75 -6.06
N PRO A 153 -3.08 -1.97 -7.11
CA PRO A 153 -2.99 -3.12 -7.99
C PRO A 153 -1.59 -3.26 -8.62
N PRO A 154 -1.20 -4.47 -9.05
CA PRO A 154 0.05 -4.66 -9.79
C PRO A 154 0.03 -3.82 -11.08
N LEU A 155 1.09 -3.07 -11.32
CA LEU A 155 1.26 -2.23 -12.50
C LEU A 155 2.70 -2.34 -12.99
N SER A 156 2.87 -2.70 -14.26
CA SER A 156 4.16 -2.66 -14.94
C SER A 156 4.41 -1.23 -15.45
N VAL A 157 5.50 -0.62 -15.00
CA VAL A 157 5.84 0.78 -15.30
C VAL A 157 6.78 0.84 -16.51
N ALA A 158 7.72 -0.09 -16.61
CA ALA A 158 8.76 -0.10 -17.64
C ALA A 158 8.26 0.03 -19.09
N PRO A 159 7.16 -0.64 -19.52
CA PRO A 159 6.67 -0.52 -20.89
C PRO A 159 6.15 0.87 -21.25
N PHE A 160 5.89 1.71 -20.25
CA PHE A 160 5.24 3.02 -20.41
C PHE A 160 6.07 4.16 -19.82
N GLU A 161 7.33 3.88 -19.47
CA GLU A 161 8.28 4.83 -18.92
C GLU A 161 8.36 6.11 -19.75
N GLU A 162 8.54 5.99 -21.07
CA GLU A 162 8.67 7.14 -21.98
C GLU A 162 7.47 8.09 -21.87
N LEU A 163 6.26 7.54 -21.89
CA LEU A 163 5.02 8.29 -21.78
C LEU A 163 4.93 8.98 -20.41
N LEU A 164 5.18 8.24 -19.34
CA LEU A 164 5.05 8.73 -17.97
C LEU A 164 6.08 9.83 -17.66
N VAL A 165 7.32 9.65 -18.10
CA VAL A 165 8.41 10.63 -17.97
C VAL A 165 8.12 11.88 -18.78
N LEU A 166 7.66 11.72 -20.03
CA LEU A 166 7.29 12.86 -20.88
C LEU A 166 6.24 13.73 -20.22
N VAL A 167 5.19 13.08 -19.70
CA VAL A 167 4.07 13.76 -19.03
C VAL A 167 4.50 14.44 -17.73
N ALA A 168 5.30 13.77 -16.90
CA ALA A 168 5.84 14.34 -15.67
C ALA A 168 6.73 15.56 -15.95
N ARG A 169 7.60 15.49 -16.96
CA ARG A 169 8.46 16.62 -17.37
C ARG A 169 7.65 17.77 -17.95
N HIS A 170 6.63 17.50 -18.77
CA HIS A 170 5.80 18.55 -19.34
C HIS A 170 5.01 19.33 -18.28
N THR A 171 4.71 18.67 -17.16
CA THR A 171 4.05 19.28 -16.00
C THR A 171 5.03 19.82 -14.95
N ASN A 172 6.33 19.84 -15.25
CA ASN A 172 7.45 20.25 -14.38
C ASN A 172 7.64 19.42 -13.10
N HIS A 173 7.15 18.18 -13.06
CA HIS A 173 7.38 17.23 -11.97
C HIS A 173 8.64 16.39 -12.24
N HIS A 174 9.81 17.02 -12.20
CA HIS A 174 11.10 16.37 -12.48
C HIS A 174 11.41 15.22 -11.52
N GLU A 175 11.09 15.37 -10.24
CA GLU A 175 11.29 14.33 -9.22
C GLU A 175 10.50 13.06 -9.54
N ILE A 176 9.28 13.21 -10.08
CA ILE A 176 8.46 12.06 -10.52
C ILE A 176 9.10 11.39 -11.73
N ALA A 177 9.60 12.17 -12.68
CA ALA A 177 10.26 11.62 -13.86
C ALA A 177 11.50 10.79 -13.49
N GLU A 178 12.33 11.29 -12.58
CA GLU A 178 13.50 10.57 -12.05
C GLU A 178 13.09 9.30 -11.31
N PHE A 179 12.08 9.38 -10.45
CA PHE A 179 11.55 8.23 -9.74
C PHE A 179 11.02 7.14 -10.69
N ILE A 180 10.34 7.53 -11.78
CA ILE A 180 9.81 6.59 -12.77
C ILE A 180 10.94 5.91 -13.55
N HIS A 181 12.00 6.63 -13.89
CA HIS A 181 13.20 6.03 -14.49
C HIS A 181 13.79 4.96 -13.56
N GLU A 182 13.98 5.29 -12.28
CA GLU A 182 14.54 4.36 -11.28
C GLU A 182 13.68 3.09 -11.15
N VAL A 183 12.36 3.24 -11.00
CA VAL A 183 11.43 2.12 -10.89
C VAL A 183 11.43 1.23 -12.14
N SER A 184 11.45 1.85 -13.33
CA SER A 184 11.42 1.13 -14.61
C SER A 184 12.70 0.34 -14.85
N ASP A 185 13.85 0.93 -14.54
CA ASP A 185 15.14 0.27 -14.58
C ASP A 185 15.20 -0.94 -13.64
N ASP A 186 14.69 -0.78 -12.43
CA ASP A 186 14.61 -1.85 -11.45
C ASP A 186 13.69 -2.98 -11.91
N GLU A 187 12.56 -2.66 -12.53
CA GLU A 187 11.64 -3.65 -13.10
C GLU A 187 12.29 -4.44 -14.25
N ARG A 188 13.02 -3.75 -15.15
CA ARG A 188 13.81 -4.41 -16.21
C ARG A 188 14.87 -5.34 -15.64
N ARG A 189 15.61 -4.92 -14.61
CA ARG A 189 16.64 -5.75 -13.95
C ARG A 189 16.04 -6.99 -13.30
N ARG A 190 14.87 -6.88 -12.66
CA ARG A 190 14.16 -8.04 -12.08
C ARG A 190 13.75 -9.01 -13.18
N THR A 191 13.10 -8.51 -14.24
CA THR A 191 12.64 -9.33 -15.37
C THR A 191 13.80 -10.05 -16.08
N ALA A 192 14.95 -9.39 -16.25
CA ALA A 192 16.13 -10.01 -16.85
C ALA A 192 16.65 -11.21 -16.02
N ARG A 193 16.74 -11.07 -14.69
CA ARG A 193 17.17 -12.17 -13.79
C ARG A 193 16.23 -13.36 -13.82
N ASP A 194 14.93 -13.09 -13.93
CA ASP A 194 13.92 -14.14 -14.02
C ASP A 194 14.10 -14.92 -15.34
N THR A 195 14.26 -14.20 -16.45
CA THR A 195 14.48 -14.81 -17.77
C THR A 195 15.78 -15.63 -17.82
N GLU A 196 16.87 -15.13 -17.22
CA GLU A 196 18.13 -15.86 -17.09
C GLU A 196 17.99 -17.12 -16.23
N SER A 197 17.21 -17.07 -15.14
CA SER A 197 16.94 -18.24 -14.30
C SER A 197 16.15 -19.31 -15.05
N TYR A 198 15.13 -18.93 -15.83
CA TYR A 198 14.37 -19.90 -16.63
C TYR A 198 15.18 -20.44 -17.82
N SER A 199 16.05 -19.64 -18.44
CA SER A 199 16.99 -20.10 -19.47
C SER A 199 18.04 -21.05 -18.90
N PHE A 200 18.55 -20.76 -17.69
CA PHE A 200 19.46 -21.63 -16.97
C PHE A 200 18.80 -22.95 -16.58
N LEU A 201 17.59 -22.94 -16.03
CA LEU A 201 16.83 -24.16 -15.74
C LEU A 201 16.46 -24.91 -17.04
N GLY A 202 16.09 -24.21 -18.10
CA GLY A 202 15.83 -24.80 -19.41
C GLY A 202 17.06 -25.50 -19.99
N ASN A 203 18.26 -24.94 -19.81
CA ASN A 203 19.53 -25.59 -20.16
C ASN A 203 19.90 -26.71 -19.19
N MET A 204 19.54 -26.62 -17.90
CA MET A 204 19.77 -27.67 -16.91
C MET A 204 18.91 -28.91 -17.18
N PHE A 205 17.70 -28.73 -17.71
CA PHE A 205 16.77 -29.79 -18.12
C PHE A 205 16.78 -30.07 -19.64
N SER A 206 17.82 -29.65 -20.36
CA SER A 206 18.00 -30.11 -21.75
C SER A 206 18.11 -31.64 -21.78
N GLU A 207 17.63 -32.31 -22.84
CA GLU A 207 17.63 -33.80 -22.89
C GLU A 207 19.02 -34.39 -22.62
N GLU A 208 20.09 -33.74 -23.10
CA GLU A 208 21.47 -34.17 -22.84
C GLU A 208 21.87 -34.07 -21.36
N ASN A 209 21.50 -32.98 -20.68
CA ASN A 209 21.84 -32.78 -19.26
C ASN A 209 20.92 -33.61 -18.34
N PHE A 210 19.66 -33.79 -18.70
CA PHE A 210 18.73 -34.65 -17.99
C PHE A 210 19.17 -36.12 -18.06
N ASN A 211 19.52 -36.62 -19.25
CA ASN A 211 20.01 -37.99 -19.40
C ASN A 211 21.33 -38.20 -18.65
N ARG A 212 22.23 -37.22 -18.66
CA ARG A 212 23.49 -37.28 -17.88
C ARG A 212 23.23 -37.35 -16.37
N LEU A 213 22.34 -36.52 -15.84
CA LEU A 213 21.96 -36.53 -14.43
C LEU A 213 21.20 -37.81 -14.05
N PHE A 214 20.35 -38.31 -14.95
CA PHE A 214 19.61 -39.55 -14.75
C PHE A 214 20.54 -40.76 -14.77
N ASP A 215 21.51 -40.82 -15.69
CA ASP A 215 22.54 -41.86 -15.72
C ASP A 215 23.42 -41.83 -14.47
N GLU A 216 23.81 -40.64 -14.00
CA GLU A 216 24.56 -40.46 -12.76
C GLU A 216 23.75 -40.91 -11.53
N PHE A 217 22.43 -40.66 -11.52
CA PHE A 217 21.50 -41.15 -10.50
C PHE A 217 21.37 -42.69 -10.52
N ILE A 218 21.27 -43.31 -11.70
CA ILE A 218 21.20 -44.77 -11.85
C ILE A 218 22.53 -45.44 -11.45
N GLN A 219 23.66 -44.76 -11.66
CA GLN A 219 24.98 -45.26 -11.25
C GLN A 219 25.32 -45.01 -9.77
N MET A 220 24.45 -44.36 -9.00
CA MET A 220 24.66 -44.26 -7.56
C MET A 220 24.60 -45.67 -6.93
N PRO A 221 25.64 -46.11 -6.19
CA PRO A 221 25.61 -47.41 -5.55
C PRO A 221 24.47 -47.47 -4.53
N ASN A 222 23.62 -48.50 -4.64
CA ASN A 222 22.49 -48.74 -3.74
C ASN A 222 22.93 -48.55 -2.27
N ILE A 223 22.28 -47.63 -1.56
CA ILE A 223 22.47 -47.47 -0.12
C ILE A 223 22.11 -48.82 0.51
N PRO A 224 23.05 -49.50 1.20
CA PRO A 224 22.78 -50.84 1.72
C PRO A 224 21.64 -50.77 2.74
N ASN A 225 20.59 -51.56 2.50
CA ASN A 225 19.47 -51.75 3.42
C ASN A 225 20.00 -52.25 4.78
N THR A 226 20.04 -51.38 5.78
CA THR A 226 20.44 -51.74 7.14
C THR A 226 19.28 -52.39 7.90
N HIS A 227 18.77 -53.53 7.44
CA HIS A 227 17.90 -54.39 8.24
C HIS A 227 18.01 -55.85 7.79
N THR A 228 19.02 -56.56 8.30
CA THR A 228 18.86 -57.95 8.78
C THR A 228 20.03 -58.28 9.71
N ALA A 229 19.67 -58.55 10.95
CA ALA A 229 20.53 -58.94 12.04
C ALA A 229 21.02 -60.38 11.90
N GLU A 230 22.24 -60.66 12.36
CA GLU A 230 22.55 -61.97 12.96
C GLU A 230 23.44 -61.77 14.18
N GLY A 231 22.85 -61.96 15.36
CA GLY A 231 23.58 -62.38 16.54
C GLY A 231 23.84 -63.88 16.47
N LYS A 232 25.04 -64.30 16.87
CA LYS A 232 25.40 -65.62 17.40
C LYS A 232 26.67 -65.42 18.22
N GLN A 233 26.58 -65.33 19.55
CA GLN A 233 26.43 -66.40 20.54
C GLN A 233 27.71 -67.23 20.72
N LYS A 234 28.15 -67.26 21.99
CA LYS A 234 29.35 -67.85 22.60
C LYS A 234 29.52 -69.37 22.41
N GLY A 235 30.77 -69.81 22.56
CA GLY A 235 31.20 -71.15 23.02
C GLY A 235 32.28 -71.73 22.09
N GLY A 236 33.50 -72.08 22.48
CA GLY A 236 34.04 -72.49 23.78
C GLY A 236 34.53 -73.94 23.65
N GLY A 237 35.78 -74.23 24.02
CA GLY A 237 36.19 -75.58 24.44
C GLY A 237 37.10 -76.37 23.49
N LYS A 238 38.29 -76.61 24.00
CA LYS A 238 39.40 -77.44 23.55
C LYS A 238 39.25 -78.91 24.03
N ASP A 239 40.03 -79.80 23.40
CA ASP A 239 40.67 -81.05 23.92
C ASP A 239 39.77 -82.29 24.23
N ALA A 240 40.01 -83.49 23.66
CA ALA A 240 41.01 -84.56 23.92
C ALA A 240 40.38 -85.72 24.75
N GLU A 241 40.34 -86.96 24.23
CA GLU A 241 41.20 -88.12 24.58
C GLU A 241 40.66 -88.88 25.85
N ALA A 242 40.24 -90.14 25.70
CA ALA A 242 40.91 -91.38 26.15
C ALA A 242 41.43 -91.35 27.60
#